data_AF-A0AAW1V8P0-F1
#
_entry.id   AF-A0AAW1V8P0-F1
#
_cell.length_a   1.000
_cell.length_b   1.000
_cell.length_c   1.000
_cell.angle_alpha   90.00
_cell.angle_beta   90.00
_cell.angle_gamma   90.00
#
_symmetry.space_group_name_H-M   'P 1'
#
loop_
_entity.id
_entity.type
_entity.pdbx_description
1 polymer ?
#
loop_
_entity_poly.entity_id
_entity_poly.type
_entity_poly.pdbx_seq_one_letter_code
_entity_poly.pdbx_strand_id
1 'polypeptide(L)'
;MSEELSRDVKNIWKRLFDHTHFLNGEINLLVNEFELKRQDKEVNELFQIIENLTELKDTQIDKIKVLDANLSQLNNQLSGSLSTAKELIDLEIKYKEDTTLEEEKNKRKIIWDKFMEDITEQYSQINCSFEEKEKVLNDRSFHY
;
A
#
# COMPACT_ATOMS: atom_id res chain seq x y z
N MET A 1 -93.90 25.01 -41.44
CA MET A 1 -92.95 25.17 -42.57
C MET A 1 -91.71 25.99 -42.20
N SER A 2 -91.81 27.25 -41.79
CA SER A 2 -90.61 28.06 -41.40
C SER A 2 -89.89 27.56 -40.14
N GLU A 3 -90.63 27.10 -39.14
CA GLU A 3 -90.03 26.60 -37.87
C GLU A 3 -89.31 25.27 -38.03
N GLU A 4 -89.83 24.37 -38.86
CA GLU A 4 -89.18 23.09 -39.18
C GLU A 4 -87.85 23.33 -39.89
N LEU A 5 -87.84 24.22 -40.89
CA LEU A 5 -86.62 24.59 -41.61
C LEU A 5 -85.56 25.17 -40.66
N SER A 6 -85.97 26.04 -39.73
CA SER A 6 -85.06 26.60 -38.72
C SER A 6 -84.48 25.53 -37.78
N ARG A 7 -85.30 24.54 -37.41
CA ARG A 7 -84.89 23.43 -36.55
C ARG A 7 -83.91 22.50 -37.27
N ASP A 8 -84.15 22.21 -38.54
CA ASP A 8 -83.25 21.40 -39.37
C ASP A 8 -81.91 22.08 -39.61
N VAL A 9 -81.90 23.39 -39.89
CA VAL A 9 -80.65 24.16 -40.02
C VAL A 9 -79.85 24.15 -38.71
N LYS A 10 -80.50 24.30 -37.55
CA LYS A 10 -79.82 24.20 -36.25
C LYS A 10 -79.27 22.79 -35.98
N ASN A 11 -79.99 21.75 -36.38
CA ASN A 11 -79.54 20.37 -36.24
C ASN A 11 -78.33 20.07 -37.13
N ILE A 12 -78.35 20.55 -38.38
CA ILE A 12 -77.24 20.46 -39.32
C ILE A 12 -76.03 21.23 -38.78
N TRP A 13 -76.25 22.44 -38.25
CA TRP A 13 -75.18 23.26 -37.67
C TRP A 13 -74.55 22.60 -36.44
N LYS A 14 -75.35 22.06 -35.51
CA LYS A 14 -74.82 21.26 -34.41
C LYS A 14 -74.06 20.04 -34.92
N ARG A 15 -74.56 19.32 -35.91
CA ARG A 15 -73.88 18.12 -36.42
C ARG A 15 -72.56 18.44 -37.14
N LEU A 16 -72.45 19.60 -37.78
CA LEU A 16 -71.24 20.03 -38.49
C LEU A 16 -70.21 20.69 -37.55
N PHE A 17 -70.67 21.41 -36.53
CA PHE A 17 -69.83 22.27 -35.68
C PHE A 17 -69.79 21.85 -34.21
N ASP A 18 -70.43 20.75 -33.82
CA ASP A 18 -70.26 20.16 -32.49
C ASP A 18 -68.94 19.40 -32.41
N HIS A 19 -67.88 20.17 -32.18
CA HIS A 19 -66.52 19.67 -31.99
C HIS A 19 -66.30 19.07 -30.60
N THR A 20 -67.32 19.02 -29.74
CA THR A 20 -67.16 18.58 -28.34
C THR A 20 -66.62 17.15 -28.26
N HIS A 21 -67.07 16.26 -29.15
CA HIS A 21 -66.60 14.87 -29.18
C HIS A 21 -65.14 14.77 -29.64
N PHE A 22 -64.76 15.58 -30.63
CA PHE A 22 -63.38 15.67 -31.11
C PHE A 22 -62.45 16.26 -30.05
N LEU A 23 -62.83 17.39 -29.45
CA LEU A 23 -62.09 18.06 -28.39
C LEU A 23 -61.92 17.17 -27.17
N ASN A 24 -62.96 16.45 -26.74
CA ASN A 24 -62.85 15.49 -25.64
C ASN A 24 -61.90 14.33 -25.99
N GLY A 25 -61.86 13.90 -27.25
CA GLY A 25 -60.90 12.91 -27.74
C GLY A 25 -59.46 13.41 -27.60
N GLU A 26 -59.17 14.60 -28.11
CA GLU A 26 -57.84 15.23 -28.02
C GLU A 26 -57.41 15.51 -26.57
N ILE A 27 -58.32 16.01 -25.72
CA ILE A 27 -58.06 16.23 -24.30
C ILE A 27 -57.71 14.91 -23.61
N ASN A 28 -58.46 13.83 -23.87
CA ASN A 28 -58.16 12.51 -23.30
C ASN A 28 -56.83 11.93 -23.81
N LEU A 29 -56.49 12.18 -25.08
CA LEU A 29 -55.21 11.78 -25.65
C LEU A 29 -54.06 12.51 -24.96
N LEU A 30 -54.20 13.82 -24.75
CA LEU A 30 -53.21 14.63 -24.06
C LEU A 30 -53.01 14.18 -22.61
N VAL A 31 -54.09 13.97 -21.85
CA VAL A 31 -54.01 13.44 -20.47
C VAL A 31 -53.36 12.05 -20.43
N ASN A 32 -53.73 11.16 -21.35
CA ASN A 32 -53.15 9.82 -21.40
C ASN A 32 -51.65 9.83 -21.71
N GLU A 33 -51.21 10.63 -22.68
CA GLU A 33 -49.81 10.66 -23.10
C GLU A 33 -48.92 11.40 -22.10
N PHE A 34 -49.41 12.48 -21.50
CA PHE A 34 -48.56 13.36 -20.68
C PHE A 34 -48.70 13.17 -19.17
N GLU A 35 -49.83 12.66 -18.68
CA GLU A 35 -50.03 12.42 -17.24
C GLU A 35 -49.99 10.93 -16.92
N LEU A 36 -50.81 10.13 -17.62
CA LEU A 36 -51.03 8.72 -17.23
C LEU A 36 -49.93 7.77 -17.72
N LYS A 37 -49.33 8.00 -18.90
CA LYS A 37 -48.20 7.18 -19.41
C LYS A 37 -46.89 7.44 -18.68
N ARG A 38 -46.68 8.68 -18.21
CA ARG A 38 -45.46 9.06 -17.47
C ARG A 38 -45.47 8.48 -16.05
N GLN A 39 -46.65 8.37 -15.43
CA GLN A 39 -46.81 7.86 -14.06
C GLN A 39 -45.83 8.57 -13.09
N ASP A 40 -45.40 7.85 -12.05
CA ASP A 40 -44.42 8.30 -11.06
C ASP A 40 -42.98 7.88 -11.43
N LYS A 41 -42.68 7.60 -12.71
CA LYS A 41 -41.32 7.18 -13.12
C LYS A 41 -40.27 8.22 -12.73
N GLU A 42 -40.52 9.49 -13.06
CA GLU A 42 -39.61 10.59 -12.74
C GLU A 42 -39.43 10.75 -11.22
N VAL A 43 -40.50 10.51 -10.45
CA VAL A 43 -40.48 10.55 -8.98
C VAL A 43 -39.64 9.39 -8.42
N ASN A 44 -39.82 8.18 -8.94
CA ASN A 44 -39.02 7.00 -8.54
C ASN A 44 -37.54 7.17 -8.90
N GLU A 45 -37.24 7.73 -10.07
CA GLU A 45 -35.86 8.05 -10.49
C GLU A 45 -35.24 9.09 -9.55
N LEU A 46 -35.98 10.13 -9.18
CA LEU A 46 -35.54 11.11 -8.17
C LEU A 46 -35.27 10.47 -6.81
N PHE A 47 -36.13 9.56 -6.34
CA PHE A 47 -35.91 8.84 -5.10
C PHE A 47 -34.66 7.94 -5.16
N GLN A 48 -34.45 7.21 -6.26
CA GLN A 48 -33.22 6.42 -6.45
C GLN A 48 -31.97 7.29 -6.44
N ILE A 49 -32.00 8.45 -7.10
CA ILE A 49 -30.88 9.38 -7.09
C ILE A 49 -30.60 9.84 -5.67
N ILE A 50 -31.63 10.21 -4.91
CA ILE A 50 -31.49 10.66 -3.51
C ILE A 50 -30.94 9.54 -2.62
N GLU A 51 -31.42 8.31 -2.78
CA GLU A 51 -30.94 7.15 -2.04
C GLU A 51 -29.44 6.91 -2.31
N ASN A 52 -29.05 6.88 -3.58
CA ASN A 52 -27.65 6.72 -3.99
C ASN A 52 -26.77 7.87 -3.45
N LEU A 53 -27.27 9.11 -3.50
CA LEU A 53 -26.53 10.27 -3.00
C LEU A 53 -26.34 10.20 -1.48
N THR A 54 -27.37 9.74 -0.77
CA THR A 54 -27.33 9.55 0.69
C THR A 54 -26.37 8.43 1.07
N GLU A 55 -26.41 7.29 0.38
CA GLU A 55 -25.47 6.20 0.60
C GLU A 55 -24.02 6.64 0.35
N LEU A 56 -23.77 7.33 -0.76
CA LEU A 56 -22.45 7.86 -1.10
C LEU A 56 -21.94 8.79 -0.01
N LYS A 57 -22.78 9.75 0.40
CA LYS A 57 -22.44 10.77 1.39
C LYS A 57 -22.17 10.16 2.76
N ASP A 58 -23.05 9.30 3.24
CA ASP A 58 -23.05 8.85 4.63
C ASP A 58 -22.13 7.64 4.86
N THR A 59 -21.81 6.87 3.81
CA THR A 59 -21.00 5.64 3.97
C THR A 59 -19.74 5.62 3.11
N GLN A 60 -19.83 5.95 1.83
CA GLN A 60 -18.74 5.67 0.90
C GLN A 60 -17.62 6.72 1.00
N ILE A 61 -17.95 7.99 1.17
CA ILE A 61 -16.95 9.07 1.32
C ILE A 61 -16.01 8.81 2.50
N ASP A 62 -16.56 8.46 3.66
CA ASP A 62 -15.73 8.26 4.85
C ASP A 62 -14.90 6.98 4.77
N LYS A 63 -15.41 5.91 4.14
CA LYS A 63 -14.61 4.72 3.82
C LYS A 63 -13.42 5.06 2.93
N ILE A 64 -13.63 5.87 1.88
CA ILE A 64 -12.58 6.28 0.95
C ILE A 64 -11.50 7.10 1.67
N LYS A 65 -11.89 8.05 2.55
CA LYS A 65 -10.93 8.83 3.34
C LYS A 65 -10.05 7.95 4.23
N VAL A 66 -10.64 6.95 4.90
CA VAL A 66 -9.89 6.01 5.74
C VAL A 66 -8.95 5.15 4.88
N LEU A 67 -9.41 4.68 3.72
CA LEU A 67 -8.59 3.93 2.76
C LEU A 67 -7.40 4.75 2.24
N ASP A 68 -7.60 6.03 1.94
CA ASP A 68 -6.55 6.93 1.45
C ASP A 68 -5.45 7.15 2.51
N ALA A 69 -5.84 7.39 3.77
CA ALA A 69 -4.90 7.48 4.88
C ALA A 69 -4.10 6.18 5.06
N ASN A 70 -4.76 5.03 4.99
CA ASN A 70 -4.11 3.72 5.12
C ASN A 70 -3.15 3.46 3.94
N LEU A 71 -3.52 3.83 2.72
CA LEU A 71 -2.65 3.71 1.54
C LEU A 71 -1.39 4.56 1.67
N SER A 72 -1.53 5.80 2.13
CA SER A 72 -0.38 6.68 2.38
C SER A 72 0.56 6.08 3.44
N GLN A 73 0.00 5.57 4.55
CA GLN A 73 0.77 4.89 5.59
C GLN A 73 1.52 3.66 5.04
N LEU A 74 0.83 2.81 4.28
CA LEU A 74 1.43 1.62 3.65
C LEU A 74 2.57 2.00 2.71
N ASN A 75 2.36 3.03 1.89
CA ASN A 75 3.38 3.52 0.97
C ASN A 75 4.62 4.05 1.71
N ASN A 76 4.43 4.75 2.82
CA ASN A 76 5.53 5.22 3.66
C ASN A 76 6.29 4.06 4.31
N GLN A 77 5.58 3.04 4.81
CA GLN A 77 6.19 1.84 5.39
C GLN A 77 6.98 1.05 4.35
N LEU A 78 6.43 0.88 3.14
CA LEU A 78 7.10 0.22 2.03
C LEU A 78 8.36 0.99 1.62
N SER A 79 8.27 2.31 1.49
CA SER A 79 9.39 3.18 1.13
C SER A 79 10.50 3.13 2.18
N GLY A 80 10.14 3.17 3.47
CA GLY A 80 11.09 3.00 4.57
C GLY A 80 11.77 1.64 4.54
N SER A 81 11.01 0.57 4.34
CA SER A 81 11.54 -0.81 4.23
C SER A 81 12.45 -0.99 3.02
N LEU A 82 12.16 -0.30 1.92
CA LEU A 82 13.02 -0.28 0.74
C LEU A 82 14.33 0.47 1.01
N SER A 83 14.29 1.58 1.75
CA SER A 83 15.49 2.33 2.15
C SER A 83 16.39 1.48 3.04
N THR A 84 15.83 0.86 4.09
CA THR A 84 16.61 0.01 4.99
C THR A 84 17.18 -1.21 4.29
N ALA A 85 16.44 -1.81 3.36
CA ALA A 85 16.96 -2.91 2.55
C ALA A 85 18.15 -2.48 1.69
N LYS A 86 18.09 -1.28 1.08
CA LYS A 86 19.22 -0.72 0.32
C LYS A 86 20.42 -0.43 1.21
N GLU A 87 20.21 0.22 2.36
CA GLU A 87 21.28 0.49 3.33
C GLU A 87 21.95 -0.79 3.80
N LEU A 88 21.19 -1.86 4.03
CA LEU A 88 21.74 -3.16 4.42
C LEU A 88 22.58 -3.79 3.32
N ILE A 89 22.16 -3.68 2.06
CA ILE A 89 22.96 -4.14 0.91
C ILE A 89 24.26 -3.34 0.81
N ASP A 90 24.19 -2.01 0.95
CA ASP A 90 25.38 -1.14 0.90
C ASP A 90 26.36 -1.46 2.04
N LEU A 91 25.84 -1.72 3.24
CA LEU A 91 26.63 -2.18 4.38
C LEU A 91 27.25 -3.55 4.15
N GLU A 92 26.53 -4.48 3.52
CA GLU A 92 27.07 -5.81 3.19
C GLU A 92 28.23 -5.71 2.18
N ILE A 93 28.11 -4.85 1.17
CA ILE A 93 29.18 -4.56 0.20
C ILE A 93 30.39 -4.01 0.95
N LYS A 94 30.19 -2.96 1.75
CA LYS A 94 31.27 -2.34 2.51
C LYS A 94 31.95 -3.32 3.48
N TYR A 95 31.17 -4.18 4.15
CA TYR A 95 31.71 -5.19 5.06
C TYR A 95 32.51 -6.27 4.33
N LYS A 96 32.08 -6.69 3.12
CA LYS A 96 32.86 -7.62 2.29
C LYS A 96 34.20 -7.04 1.84
N GLU A 97 34.26 -5.73 1.63
CA GLU A 97 35.49 -5.02 1.24
C GLU A 97 36.38 -4.67 2.44
N ASP A 98 35.85 -4.72 3.67
CA ASP A 98 36.57 -4.33 4.89
C ASP A 98 37.55 -5.43 5.35
N THR A 99 38.81 -5.30 4.92
CA THR A 99 39.92 -6.18 5.33
C THR A 99 40.54 -5.78 6.67
N THR A 100 40.12 -4.67 7.28
CA THR A 100 40.81 -4.09 8.46
C THR A 100 40.82 -5.05 9.65
N LEU A 101 39.72 -5.77 9.88
CA LEU A 101 39.63 -6.74 10.97
C LEU A 101 40.60 -7.91 10.76
N GLU A 102 40.75 -8.37 9.53
CA GLU A 102 41.63 -9.49 9.19
C GLU A 102 43.10 -9.07 9.24
N GLU A 103 43.41 -7.86 8.78
CA GLU A 103 44.74 -7.24 8.93
C GLU A 103 45.14 -7.10 10.40
N GLU A 104 44.24 -6.60 11.26
CA GLU A 104 44.50 -6.46 12.70
C GLU A 104 44.64 -7.83 13.40
N LYS A 105 43.88 -8.85 12.99
CA LYS A 105 44.09 -10.23 13.46
C LYS A 105 45.47 -10.75 13.07
N ASN A 106 45.88 -10.54 11.82
CA ASN A 106 47.19 -10.97 11.33
C ASN A 106 48.33 -10.27 12.06
N LYS A 107 48.22 -8.95 12.31
CA LYS A 107 49.20 -8.20 13.12
C LYS A 107 49.32 -8.78 14.53
N ARG A 108 48.18 -9.03 15.20
CA ARG A 108 48.18 -9.65 16.54
C ARG A 108 48.82 -11.03 16.52
N LYS A 109 48.55 -11.84 15.49
CA LYS A 109 49.15 -13.17 15.35
C LYS A 109 50.67 -13.09 15.20
N ILE A 110 51.19 -12.20 14.34
CA ILE A 110 52.63 -12.01 14.16
C ILE A 110 53.29 -11.58 15.48
N ILE A 111 52.67 -10.64 16.21
CA ILE A 111 53.18 -10.20 17.52
C ILE A 111 53.20 -11.36 18.52
N TRP A 112 52.13 -12.16 18.54
CA TRP A 112 52.02 -13.32 19.42
C TRP A 112 53.06 -14.40 19.10
N ASP A 113 53.24 -14.73 17.83
CA ASP A 113 54.20 -15.74 17.38
C ASP A 113 55.63 -15.32 17.77
N LYS A 114 55.97 -14.04 17.57
CA LYS A 114 57.26 -13.48 18.00
C LYS A 114 57.44 -13.53 19.53
N PHE A 115 56.41 -13.16 20.28
CA PHE A 115 56.45 -13.23 21.74
C PHE A 115 56.69 -14.66 22.23
N MET A 116 56.03 -15.64 21.63
CA MET A 116 56.22 -17.05 21.97
C MET A 116 57.61 -17.57 21.59
N GLU A 117 58.16 -17.12 20.47
CA GLU A 117 59.53 -17.41 20.05
C GLU A 117 60.55 -16.87 21.06
N ASP A 118 60.43 -15.60 21.45
CA ASP A 118 61.29 -14.95 22.45
C ASP A 118 61.27 -15.69 23.79
N ILE A 119 60.07 -16.11 24.25
CA ILE A 119 59.91 -16.89 25.48
C ILE A 119 60.54 -18.27 25.36
N THR A 120 60.35 -18.95 24.22
CA THR A 120 60.93 -20.28 23.97
C THR A 120 62.45 -20.21 23.94
N GLU A 121 63.01 -19.16 23.33
CA GLU A 121 64.45 -18.92 23.32
C GLU A 121 64.99 -18.71 24.74
N GLN A 122 64.31 -17.89 25.56
CA GLN A 122 64.70 -17.68 26.97
C GLN A 122 64.68 -19.00 27.76
N TYR A 123 63.64 -19.82 27.61
CA TYR A 123 63.58 -21.13 28.26
C TYR A 123 64.70 -22.06 27.79
N SER A 124 65.02 -22.06 26.49
CA SER A 124 66.13 -22.83 25.93
C SER A 124 67.48 -22.38 26.52
N GLN A 125 67.74 -21.08 26.59
CA GLN A 125 68.95 -20.53 27.19
C GLN A 125 69.07 -20.87 28.68
N ILE A 126 67.97 -20.81 29.44
CA ILE A 126 67.93 -21.20 30.85
C ILE A 126 68.24 -22.69 31.01
N ASN A 127 67.63 -23.55 30.19
CA ASN A 127 67.87 -24.99 30.22
C ASN A 127 69.34 -25.31 29.88
N CYS A 128 69.89 -24.70 28.83
CA CYS A 128 71.31 -24.86 28.48
C CYS A 128 72.23 -24.42 29.64
N SER A 129 71.96 -23.27 30.28
CA SER A 129 72.74 -22.80 31.43
C SER A 129 72.64 -23.73 32.63
N PHE A 130 71.46 -24.34 32.84
CA PHE A 130 71.25 -25.32 33.90
C PHE A 130 72.03 -26.61 33.64
N GLU A 131 71.95 -27.16 32.42
CA GLU A 131 72.69 -28.35 32.00
C GLU A 131 74.21 -28.15 32.08
N GLU A 132 74.72 -26.99 31.68
CA GLU A 132 76.14 -26.64 31.82
C GLU A 132 76.59 -26.63 33.28
N LYS A 133 75.79 -26.02 34.17
CA LYS A 133 76.08 -26.01 35.61
C LYS A 133 76.02 -27.41 36.21
N GLU A 134 75.05 -28.24 35.78
CA GLU A 134 74.93 -29.63 36.23
C GLU A 134 76.15 -30.47 35.82
N LYS A 135 76.63 -30.33 34.57
CA LYS A 135 77.86 -30.98 34.11
C LYS A 135 79.07 -30.56 34.95
N VAL A 136 79.24 -29.26 35.21
CA VAL A 136 80.35 -28.75 36.04
C VAL A 136 80.30 -29.31 37.47
N LEU A 137 79.10 -29.48 38.05
CA LEU A 137 78.94 -30.07 39.37
C LEU A 137 79.23 -31.57 39.37
N ASN A 138 78.76 -32.30 38.36
CA ASN A 138 79.06 -33.73 38.20
C ASN A 138 80.56 -33.97 37.98
N ASP A 139 81.21 -33.21 37.09
CA ASP A 139 82.66 -33.33 36.85
C ASP A 139 83.49 -33.01 38.10
N ARG A 140 83.06 -32.04 38.92
CA ARG A 140 83.69 -31.76 40.22
C ARG A 140 83.49 -32.88 41.25
N SER A 141 82.37 -33.61 41.17
CA SER A 141 82.12 -34.77 42.04
C SER A 141 82.97 -35.99 41.69
N PHE A 142 83.54 -36.06 40.47
CA PHE A 142 84.46 -37.13 40.05
C PHE A 142 85.94 -36.81 40.34
N HIS A 143 86.26 -35.64 40.89
CA HIS A 143 87.63 -35.23 41.26
C HIS A 143 87.89 -35.23 42.79
N TYR A 144 87.02 -35.89 43.56
CA TYR A 144 87.24 -36.31 44.95
C TYR A 144 87.10 -37.84 45.05
#